data_AF-A0A948QMC5-F1
#
_entry.id   AF-A0A948QMC5-F1
#
_cell.length_a   1.000
_cell.length_b   1.000
_cell.length_c   1.000
_cell.angle_alpha   90.00
_cell.angle_beta   90.00
_cell.angle_gamma   90.00
#
_symmetry.space_group_name_H-M   'P 1'
#
loop_
_entity.id
_entity.type
_entity.pdbx_description
1 polymer ?
#
loop_
_entity_poly.entity_id
_entity_poly.type
_entity_poly.pdbx_seq_one_letter_code
_entity_poly.pdbx_strand_id
1 'polypeptide(L)' 'MKLLFVGDIVGEPGRTMLKDLLPGIIADNNINFTVANGENAAGGRGLTRNTADEIFSYGVNVLTMGNHTFD' A
#
# COMPACT_ATOMS: atom_id res chain seq x y z
N MET A 1 14.70 -11.92 -9.37
CA MET A 1 13.77 -10.78 -9.16
C MET A 1 12.74 -11.20 -8.14
N LYS A 2 12.56 -10.43 -7.06
CA LYS A 2 11.58 -10.72 -5.99
C LYS A 2 10.47 -9.67 -6.01
N LEU A 3 9.23 -10.14 -5.95
CA LEU A 3 8.04 -9.30 -5.89
C LEU A 3 7.35 -9.49 -4.54
N LEU A 4 6.90 -8.40 -3.94
CA LEU A 4 6.07 -8.39 -2.75
C LEU A 4 4.67 -7.92 -3.13
N PHE A 5 3.65 -8.66 -2.68
CA PHE A 5 2.26 -8.24 -2.78
C PHE A 5 1.72 -8.03 -1.37
N VAL A 6 1.22 -6.82 -1.10
CA VAL A 6 0.52 -6.45 0.13
C VAL A 6 -0.98 -6.50 -0.14
N GLY A 7 -1.72 -7.18 0.73
CA GLY A 7 -3.18 -7.18 0.68
C GLY A 7 -3.78 -5.81 0.99
N ASP A 8 -5.07 -5.81 1.32
CA ASP A 8 -5.84 -4.59 1.57
C ASP A 8 -5.22 -3.68 2.64
N ILE A 9 -4.94 -2.44 2.22
CA ILE A 9 -4.61 -1.35 3.13
C ILE A 9 -5.92 -0.76 3.62
N VAL A 10 -6.26 -0.97 4.89
CA VAL A 10 -7.53 -0.52 5.48
C VAL A 10 -7.31 0.69 6.39
N GLY A 11 -7.76 1.85 5.93
CA GLY A 11 -7.78 3.10 6.69
C GLY A 11 -6.40 3.56 7.19
N GLU A 12 -6.42 4.48 8.15
CA GLU A 12 -5.19 4.98 8.79
C GLU A 12 -4.34 3.87 9.44
N PRO A 13 -4.91 2.88 10.17
CA PRO A 13 -4.10 1.83 10.78
C PRO A 13 -3.31 1.02 9.76
N GLY A 14 -3.91 0.70 8.60
CA GLY A 14 -3.23 0.02 7.51
C GLY A 14 -2.09 0.84 6.92
N ARG A 15 -2.30 2.14 6.69
CA ARG A 15 -1.25 3.04 6.17
C ARG A 15 -0.09 3.22 7.16
N THR A 16 -0.39 3.31 8.46
CA THR A 16 0.64 3.41 9.52
C THR A 16 1.47 2.13 9.61
N MET A 17 0.83 0.95 9.61
CA MET A 17 1.57 -0.32 9.58
C MET A 17 2.48 -0.41 8.34
N LEU A 18 1.97 0.01 7.18
CA LEU A 18 2.74 -0.02 5.94
C LEU A 18 3.96 0.90 6.02
N LYS A 19 3.79 2.12 6.52
CA LYS A 19 4.88 3.09 6.73
C LYS A 19 5.99 2.53 7.61
N ASP A 20 5.62 1.88 8.71
CA ASP A 20 6.58 1.45 9.74
C ASP A 20 7.30 0.15 9.37
N LEU A 21 6.66 -0.75 8.61
CA LEU A 21 7.18 -2.10 8.35
C LEU A 21 7.71 -2.31 6.93
N LEU A 22 7.07 -1.71 5.92
CA LEU A 22 7.36 -2.01 4.51
C LEU A 22 8.83 -1.72 4.13
N PRO A 23 9.44 -0.59 4.51
CA PRO A 23 10.83 -0.31 4.15
C PRO A 23 11.81 -1.37 4.65
N GLY A 24 11.61 -1.86 5.88
CA GLY A 24 12.42 -2.93 6.47
C GLY A 24 12.23 -4.26 5.73
N ILE A 25 10.97 -4.64 5.45
CA ILE A 25 10.66 -5.87 4.69
C ILE A 25 11.32 -5.84 3.30
N ILE A 26 11.26 -4.69 2.61
CA ILE A 26 11.89 -4.51 1.30
C ILE A 26 13.40 -4.74 1.40
N ALA A 27 14.06 -4.09 2.36
CA ALA A 27 15.51 -4.18 2.56
C ALA A 27 15.95 -5.61 2.93
N ASP A 28 15.33 -6.20 3.95
CA ASP A 28 15.72 -7.50 4.49
C ASP A 28 15.54 -8.63 3.48
N ASN A 29 14.51 -8.52 2.63
CA ASN A 29 14.19 -9.56 1.65
C ASN A 29 14.75 -9.28 0.27
N ASN A 30 15.39 -8.13 0.02
CA ASN A 30 15.84 -7.67 -1.29
C ASN A 30 14.69 -7.67 -2.33
N ILE A 31 13.56 -7.07 -1.95
CA ILE A 31 12.39 -6.94 -2.84
C ILE A 31 12.71 -5.95 -3.97
N ASN A 32 12.36 -6.30 -5.20
CA ASN A 32 12.60 -5.46 -6.38
C ASN A 32 11.35 -4.71 -6.86
N PHE A 33 10.16 -5.20 -6.50
CA PHE A 33 8.90 -4.59 -6.90
C PHE A 33 7.80 -4.89 -5.87
N THR A 34 7.07 -3.86 -5.47
CA THR A 34 6.01 -3.94 -4.46
C THR A 34 4.67 -3.55 -5.06
N VAL A 35 3.69 -4.43 -4.93
CA VAL A 35 2.27 -4.18 -5.25
C VAL A 35 1.49 -4.09 -3.95
N ALA A 36 0.50 -3.20 -3.86
CA ALA A 36 -0.43 -3.18 -2.74
C ALA A 36 -1.88 -2.93 -3.18
N ASN A 37 -2.86 -3.55 -2.50
CA ASN A 37 -4.28 -3.23 -2.71
C ASN A 37 -4.67 -2.00 -1.87
N GLY A 38 -5.04 -0.91 -2.55
CA GLY A 38 -5.44 0.35 -1.93
C GLY A 38 -6.94 0.58 -1.79
N GLU A 39 -7.80 -0.41 -2.06
CA GLU A 39 -9.25 -0.17 -2.18
C GLU A 39 -9.92 0.33 -0.90
N ASN A 40 -9.30 0.15 0.26
CA ASN A 40 -9.84 0.56 1.57
C ASN A 40 -8.98 1.66 2.23
N ALA A 41 -8.06 2.27 1.49
CA ALA A 41 -7.01 3.10 2.05
C ALA A 41 -7.52 4.45 2.58
N ALA A 42 -8.57 5.02 2.02
CA ALA A 42 -9.13 6.30 2.47
C ALA A 42 -10.28 6.09 3.45
N GLY A 43 -10.05 6.26 4.76
CA GLY A 43 -11.13 6.15 5.76
C GLY A 43 -11.85 4.78 5.78
N GLY A 44 -11.23 3.73 5.21
CA GLY A 44 -11.78 2.38 5.14
C GLY A 44 -12.44 2.01 3.80
N ARG A 45 -12.63 2.95 2.87
CA ARG A 45 -13.21 2.72 1.53
C ARG A 45 -12.69 3.74 0.51
N GLY A 46 -12.29 3.28 -0.65
CA GLY A 46 -11.74 4.12 -1.71
C GLY A 46 -10.30 4.55 -1.44
N LEU A 47 -9.82 5.46 -2.31
CA LEU A 47 -8.47 5.99 -2.31
C LEU A 47 -8.48 7.47 -2.70
N THR A 48 -7.89 8.32 -1.87
CA THR A 48 -7.65 9.73 -2.24
C THR A 48 -6.25 9.89 -2.82
N ARG A 49 -6.01 10.99 -3.57
CA ARG A 49 -4.67 11.35 -4.04
C ARG A 49 -3.65 11.43 -2.90
N ASN A 50 -4.01 12.09 -1.80
CA ASN A 50 -3.11 12.26 -0.65
C ASN A 50 -2.72 10.90 -0.04
N THR A 51 -3.68 10.01 0.16
CA THR A 51 -3.41 8.66 0.69
C THR A 51 -2.62 7.80 -0.28
N ALA A 52 -2.79 7.98 -1.60
CA ALA A 52 -1.99 7.28 -2.59
C ALA A 52 -0.53 7.76 -2.58
N ASP A 53 -0.31 9.09 -2.54
CA ASP A 53 1.01 9.70 -2.48
C ASP A 53 1.76 9.28 -1.21
N GLU A 54 1.06 9.21 -0.07
CA GLU A 54 1.57 8.60 1.16
C GLU A 54 2.05 7.16 0.93
N ILE A 55 1.19 6.30 0.39
CA ILE A 55 1.51 4.86 0.20
C ILE A 55 2.69 4.67 -0.75
N PHE A 56 2.75 5.43 -1.85
CA PHE A 56 3.90 5.38 -2.76
C PHE A 56 5.21 5.80 -2.06
N SER A 57 5.15 6.77 -1.15
CA SER A 57 6.33 7.21 -0.40
C SER A 57 6.91 6.11 0.52
N TYR A 58 6.14 5.07 0.84
CA TYR A 58 6.58 3.96 1.72
C TYR A 58 7.30 2.83 0.97
N GLY A 59 7.41 2.93 -0.36
CA GLY A 59 8.08 1.92 -1.20
C GLY A 59 7.14 0.99 -1.98
N VAL A 60 5.84 1.31 -2.03
CA VAL A 60 4.91 0.68 -2.98
C VAL A 60 5.20 1.21 -4.39
N ASN A 61 5.28 0.32 -5.38
CA ASN A 61 5.53 0.72 -6.78
C ASN A 61 4.24 0.86 -7.58
N VAL A 62 3.21 0.08 -7.25
CA VAL A 62 1.91 0.14 -7.91
C VAL A 62 0.79 -0.21 -6.95
N LEU A 63 -0.33 0.48 -7.09
CA LEU A 63 -1.56 0.20 -6.39
C LEU A 63 -2.53 -0.56 -7.30
N THR A 64 -3.08 -1.64 -6.78
CA THR A 64 -4.31 -2.26 -7.31
C THR A 64 -5.50 -1.78 -6.49
N MET A 65 -6.69 -2.03 -7.00
CA MET A 65 -7.96 -1.67 -6.35
C MET A 65 -8.92 -2.87 -6.38
N GLY A 66 -10.17 -2.64 -5.98
CA GLY A 66 -11.21 -3.65 -5.97
C GLY A 66 -12.59 -3.03 -6.10
N ASN A 67 -13.57 -3.54 -5.36
CA ASN A 67 -14.95 -3.11 -5.47
C ASN A 67 -15.20 -1.71 -4.89
N HIS A 68 -14.31 -1.19 -4.05
CA HIS A 68 -14.39 0.17 -3.49
C HIS A 68 -13.66 1.24 -4.34
N THR A 69 -13.33 0.95 -5.60
CA THR A 69 -12.56 1.88 -6.47
C THR A 69 -13.22 3.26 -6.64
N PHE A 70 -14.55 3.31 -6.62
CA PHE A 70 -15.32 4.52 -6.90
C PHE A 70 -16.12 5.02 -5.68
N ASP A 71 -15.78 4.53 -4.49
CA ASP A 71 -16.25 5.08 -3.21
C ASP A 71 -15.43 6.34 -2.87
#